data_AF-A0A7X7KT09-F1
#
_entry.id   AF-A0A7X7KT09-F1
#
_cell.length_a   1.000
_cell.length_b   1.000
_cell.length_c   1.000
_cell.angle_alpha   90.00
_cell.angle_beta   90.00
_cell.angle_gamma   90.00
#
_symmetry.space_group_name_H-M   'P 1'
#
loop_
_entity.id
_entity.type
_entity.pdbx_description
1 polymer ?
#
loop_
_entity_poly.entity_id
_entity_poly.type
_entity_poly.pdbx_seq_one_letter_code
_entity_poly.pdbx_strand_id
1 'polypeptide(L)'
;FFDKRMDRVIEISSMGIRVNPARMRAQLSLAGQEAKADLPFHKLLLEGKLPQTMGGGIGQSRLCLLLMGKAHIGEVQTSIWDPETEQSCARSQVILL
;
A
#
# COMPACT_ATOMS: atom_id res chain seq x y z
N PHE A 1 -9.35 -5.76 -7.67
CA PHE A 1 -10.54 -5.25 -8.40
C PHE A 1 -10.16 -5.09 -9.87
N PHE A 2 -11.10 -5.14 -10.80
CA PHE A 2 -10.80 -4.89 -12.22
C PHE A 2 -11.19 -3.46 -12.57
N ASP A 3 -10.23 -2.68 -13.07
CA ASP A 3 -10.44 -1.34 -13.60
C ASP A 3 -10.76 -1.44 -15.09
N LYS A 4 -12.01 -1.13 -15.45
CA LYS A 4 -12.48 -1.19 -16.83
C LYS A 4 -11.88 -0.09 -17.73
N ARG A 5 -11.56 1.09 -17.19
CA ARG A 5 -10.97 2.18 -17.99
C ARG A 5 -9.55 1.84 -18.40
N MET A 6 -8.81 1.20 -17.49
CA MET A 6 -7.42 0.80 -17.72
C MET A 6 -7.26 -0.63 -18.25
N ASP A 7 -8.37 -1.37 -18.38
CA ASP A 7 -8.42 -2.79 -18.78
C ASP A 7 -7.44 -3.69 -18.00
N ARG A 8 -7.37 -3.50 -16.68
CA ARG A 8 -6.41 -4.23 -15.83
C ARG A 8 -6.85 -4.38 -14.38
N VAL A 9 -6.20 -5.28 -13.67
CA VAL A 9 -6.38 -5.42 -12.21
C VAL A 9 -5.77 -4.20 -11.50
N ILE A 10 -6.52 -3.64 -10.56
CA ILE A 10 -6.06 -2.61 -9.62
C ILE A 10 -6.14 -3.11 -8.18
N GLU A 11 -5.05 -2.89 -7.46
CA GLU A 11 -4.95 -3.12 -6.02
C GLU A 11 -5.31 -1.83 -5.27
N ILE A 12 -6.41 -1.88 -4.51
CA ILE A 12 -6.96 -0.72 -3.79
C ILE A 12 -6.69 -0.80 -2.28
N SER A 13 -6.45 -2.00 -1.75
CA SER A 13 -6.26 -2.21 -0.32
C SER A 13 -5.40 -3.43 -0.03
N SER A 14 -4.66 -3.34 1.06
CA SER A 14 -3.88 -4.41 1.66
C SER A 14 -4.20 -4.47 3.15
N MET A 15 -4.79 -5.59 3.61
CA MET A 15 -5.32 -5.76 4.96
C MET A 15 -5.05 -7.15 5.51
N GLY A 16 -5.13 -7.30 6.84
CA GLY A 16 -5.10 -8.60 7.47
C GLY A 16 -5.08 -8.57 8.99
N ILE A 17 -5.27 -9.75 9.57
CA ILE A 17 -5.04 -9.99 11.00
C ILE A 17 -3.56 -9.73 11.30
N ARG A 18 -3.27 -8.95 12.34
CA ARG A 18 -1.89 -8.61 12.69
C ARG A 18 -1.18 -9.80 13.32
N VAL A 19 0.13 -9.83 13.13
CA VAL A 19 0.99 -10.91 13.63
C VAL A 19 0.89 -11.01 15.15
N ASN A 20 0.76 -12.23 15.66
CA ASN A 20 0.78 -12.52 17.09
C ASN A 20 2.21 -12.90 17.56
N PRO A 21 2.47 -13.07 18.86
CA PRO A 21 3.82 -13.35 19.36
C PRO A 21 4.48 -14.60 18.75
N ALA A 22 3.72 -15.69 18.59
CA ALA A 22 4.23 -16.94 18.02
C ALA A 22 4.61 -16.77 16.53
N ARG A 23 3.74 -16.11 15.76
CA ARG A 23 3.98 -15.83 14.34
C ARG A 23 5.09 -14.80 14.16
N MET A 24 5.26 -13.83 15.07
CA MET A 24 6.35 -12.86 15.01
C MET A 24 7.70 -13.57 15.12
N ARG A 25 7.88 -14.46 16.12
CA ARG A 25 9.12 -15.25 16.24
C ARG A 25 9.40 -16.09 15.00
N ALA A 26 8.38 -16.79 14.49
CA ALA A 26 8.52 -17.60 13.29
C ALA A 26 8.94 -16.77 12.07
N GLN A 27 8.31 -15.61 11.85
CA GLN A 27 8.62 -14.73 10.72
C GLN A 27 10.01 -14.08 10.84
N LEU A 28 10.42 -13.68 12.05
CA LEU A 28 11.78 -13.17 12.28
C LEU A 28 12.84 -14.22 11.96
N SER A 29 12.60 -15.48 12.36
CA SER A 29 13.54 -16.56 12.05
C SER A 29 13.58 -16.91 10.56
N LEU A 30 12.42 -16.98 9.90
CA LEU A 30 12.35 -17.19 8.45
C LEU A 30 13.06 -16.08 7.65
N ALA A 31 13.06 -14.84 8.19
CA ALA A 31 13.75 -13.71 7.58
C ALA A 31 15.24 -13.59 7.99
N GLY A 32 15.73 -14.39 8.94
CA GLY A 32 17.07 -14.22 9.53
C GLY A 32 17.25 -12.85 10.21
N GLN A 33 16.22 -12.40 10.93
CA GLN A 33 16.14 -11.06 11.53
C GLN A 33 15.82 -11.12 13.04
N GLU A 34 16.24 -12.18 13.72
CA GLU A 34 15.95 -12.43 15.13
C GLU A 34 16.37 -11.27 16.04
N ALA A 35 17.44 -10.55 15.71
CA ALA A 35 17.89 -9.35 16.42
C ALA A 35 16.83 -8.24 16.50
N LYS A 36 15.86 -8.20 15.58
CA LYS A 36 14.75 -7.23 15.63
C LYS A 36 13.78 -7.49 16.79
N ALA A 37 13.83 -8.65 17.44
CA ALA A 37 13.02 -8.95 18.63
C ALA A 37 13.24 -7.94 19.77
N ASP A 38 14.42 -7.33 19.84
CA ASP A 38 14.79 -6.35 20.87
C ASP A 38 14.30 -4.92 20.57
N LEU A 39 13.80 -4.66 19.36
CA LEU A 39 13.24 -3.36 19.00
C LEU A 39 11.97 -3.07 19.82
N PRO A 40 11.68 -1.81 20.19
CA PRO A 40 10.61 -1.47 21.13
C PRO A 40 9.25 -2.08 20.80
N PHE A 41 8.82 -2.00 19.53
CA PHE A 41 7.54 -2.57 19.10
C PHE A 41 7.51 -4.11 19.21
N HIS A 42 8.58 -4.78 18.78
CA HIS A 42 8.66 -6.23 18.77
C HIS A 42 8.68 -6.78 20.20
N LYS A 43 9.46 -6.15 21.08
CA LYS A 43 9.52 -6.51 22.50
C LYS A 43 8.15 -6.39 23.16
N LEU A 44 7.44 -5.27 22.96
CA LEU A 44 6.08 -5.09 23.49
C LEU A 44 5.10 -6.14 22.97
N LEU A 45 5.17 -6.48 21.67
CA LEU A 45 4.33 -7.53 21.10
C LEU A 45 4.67 -8.90 21.71
N LEU A 46 5.96 -9.26 21.75
CA LEU A 46 6.43 -10.57 22.22
C LEU A 46 6.19 -10.80 23.71
N GLU A 47 6.15 -9.71 24.50
CA GLU A 47 5.77 -9.69 25.91
C GLU A 47 4.25 -9.65 26.13
N GLY A 48 3.43 -9.62 25.07
CA GLY A 48 1.97 -9.63 25.17
C GLY A 48 1.35 -8.31 25.63
N LYS A 49 2.08 -7.19 25.54
CA LYS A 49 1.61 -5.85 25.97
C LYS A 49 0.76 -5.15 24.91
N LEU A 50 0.68 -5.68 23.70
CA LEU A 50 -0.13 -5.15 22.61
C LEU A 50 -1.34 -6.07 22.34
N PRO A 51 -2.54 -5.51 22.09
CA PRO A 51 -3.71 -6.32 21.79
C PRO A 51 -3.61 -6.97 20.40
N GLN A 52 -4.32 -8.09 20.22
CA GLN A 52 -4.53 -8.65 18.90
C GLN A 52 -5.43 -7.73 18.08
N THR A 53 -5.00 -7.38 16.87
CA THR A 53 -5.74 -6.46 15.99
C THR A 53 -5.90 -7.02 14.59
N MET A 54 -6.81 -6.43 13.84
CA MET A 54 -6.89 -6.51 12.39
C MET A 54 -6.82 -5.09 11.84
N GLY A 55 -6.13 -4.89 10.73
CA GLY A 55 -6.08 -3.58 10.08
C GLY A 55 -5.59 -3.66 8.66
N GLY A 56 -5.45 -2.51 8.03
CA GLY A 56 -4.93 -2.40 6.68
C GLY A 56 -4.87 -0.96 6.22
N GLY A 57 -4.51 -0.78 4.96
CA GLY A 57 -4.54 0.50 4.28
C GLY A 57 -5.44 0.43 3.05
N ILE A 58 -6.10 1.54 2.73
CA ILE A 58 -6.81 1.73 1.46
C ILE A 58 -6.09 2.86 0.74
N GLY A 59 -5.66 2.62 -0.49
CA GLY A 59 -4.96 3.61 -1.30
C GLY A 59 -5.92 4.70 -1.74
N GLN A 60 -5.91 5.86 -1.07
CA GLN A 60 -6.84 6.96 -1.32
C GLN A 60 -6.86 7.38 -2.80
N SER A 61 -5.71 7.75 -3.37
CA SER A 61 -5.63 8.18 -4.77
C SER A 61 -5.96 7.06 -5.77
N ARG A 62 -5.65 5.80 -5.45
CA ARG A 62 -6.05 4.65 -6.28
C ARG A 62 -7.57 4.43 -6.25
N LEU A 63 -8.19 4.62 -5.09
CA LEU A 63 -9.65 4.58 -4.96
C LEU A 63 -10.29 5.72 -5.74
N CYS A 64 -9.79 6.95 -5.62
CA CYS A 64 -10.28 8.09 -6.41
C CYS A 64 -10.12 7.86 -7.91
N LEU A 65 -8.96 7.36 -8.36
CA LEU A 65 -8.72 7.00 -9.76
C LEU A 65 -9.78 6.02 -10.26
N LEU A 66 -10.06 4.95 -9.51
CA LEU A 66 -11.04 3.95 -9.90
C LEU A 66 -12.48 4.52 -9.92
N LEU A 67 -12.89 5.22 -8.86
CA LEU A 67 -14.26 5.72 -8.71
C LEU A 67 -14.59 6.85 -9.68
N MET A 68 -13.64 7.73 -9.95
CA MET A 68 -13.77 8.80 -10.95
C MET A 68 -13.45 8.30 -12.36
N GLY A 69 -13.08 7.03 -12.48
CA GLY A 69 -12.60 6.38 -13.70
C GLY A 69 -11.60 7.25 -14.42
N LYS A 70 -10.42 7.51 -13.83
CA LYS A 70 -9.32 8.33 -14.37
C LYS A 70 -8.29 7.44 -15.09
N ALA A 71 -7.63 7.98 -16.12
CA ALA A 71 -6.60 7.24 -16.88
C ALA A 71 -5.25 7.26 -16.16
N HIS A 72 -4.99 8.28 -15.35
CA HIS A 72 -3.73 8.41 -14.64
C HIS A 72 -3.94 8.89 -13.20
N ILE A 73 -3.12 8.38 -12.27
CA ILE A 73 -3.26 8.72 -10.84
C ILE A 73 -2.93 10.18 -10.56
N GLY A 74 -2.14 10.81 -11.44
CA GLY A 74 -1.87 12.25 -11.42
C GLY A 74 -3.10 13.13 -11.65
N GLU A 75 -4.21 12.60 -12.17
CA GLU A 75 -5.46 13.36 -12.31
C GLU A 75 -6.16 13.61 -10.95
N VAL A 76 -5.74 12.90 -9.89
CA VAL A 76 -6.34 12.97 -8.55
C VAL A 76 -5.31 13.23 -7.44
N GLN A 77 -4.04 13.38 -7.79
CA GLN A 77 -2.94 13.60 -6.86
C GLN A 77 -1.84 14.42 -7.51
N THR A 78 -1.45 15.53 -6.87
CA THR A 78 -0.27 16.30 -7.26
C THR A 78 1.01 15.52 -6.96
N SER A 79 1.86 15.34 -7.96
CA SER A 79 3.11 14.61 -7.83
C SER A 79 4.12 15.06 -8.89
N ILE A 80 5.28 14.41 -8.89
CA ILE A 80 6.33 14.65 -9.88
C ILE A 80 6.28 13.50 -10.88
N TRP A 81 6.36 13.85 -12.16
CA TRP A 81 6.35 12.92 -13.27
C TRP A 81 7.58 13.18 -14.14
N ASP A 82 8.11 12.14 -14.78
CA ASP A 82 9.19 12.31 -15.74
C ASP A 82 8.66 12.96 -17.03
N PRO A 83 9.54 13.59 -17.84
CA PRO A 83 9.12 14.30 -19.05
C PRO A 83 8.38 13.42 -20.07
N GLU A 84 8.67 12.12 -20.13
CA GLU A 84 7.98 11.20 -21.05
C GLU A 84 6.53 10.99 -20.62
N THR A 85 6.31 10.78 -19.31
CA THR A 85 4.98 10.67 -18.71
C THR A 85 4.17 11.95 -18.89
N GLU A 86 4.76 13.12 -18.64
CA GLU A 86 4.10 14.42 -18.83
C GLU A 86 3.65 14.62 -20.28
N GLN A 87 4.55 14.37 -21.23
CA GLN A 87 4.24 14.50 -22.66
C GLN A 87 3.18 13.49 -23.12
N SER A 88 3.24 12.24 -22.63
CA SER A 88 2.26 11.21 -22.96
C SER A 88 0.86 11.56 -22.45
N CYS A 89 0.77 12.07 -21.22
CA CYS A 89 -0.48 12.54 -20.63
C CYS A 89 -1.04 13.75 -21.39
N ALA A 90 -0.19 14.74 -21.70
CA ALA A 90 -0.58 15.91 -22.49
C ALA A 90 -1.12 15.54 -23.87
N ARG A 91 -0.44 14.63 -24.60
CA ARG A 91 -0.91 14.10 -25.91
C ARG A 91 -2.26 13.38 -25.80
N SER A 92 -2.51 12.76 -24.66
CA SER A 92 -3.74 11.99 -24.40
C SER A 92 -4.84 12.82 -23.72
N GLN A 93 -4.66 14.15 -23.60
CA GLN A 93 -5.58 15.06 -22.91
C GLN A 93 -5.85 14.66 -21.45
N VAL A 94 -4.86 14.05 -20.79
CA VAL A 94 -4.87 13.69 -19.37
C VAL A 94 -4.21 14.82 -18.59
N ILE A 95 -4.94 15.39 -17.63
CA ILE A 95 -4.46 16.50 -16.80
C ILE A 95 -3.70 15.93 -15.61
N LEU A 96 -2.45 16.34 -15.43
CA LEU A 96 -1.66 16.05 -14.22
C LEU A 96 -1.81 17.27 -13.27
N LEU A 97 -2.18 17.01 -12.02
CA LEU A 97 -2.29 18.02 -10.94
C LEU A 97 -0.94 18.32 -10.29
#